data_AF-A0A6P2AZZ9-F1
#
_entry.id   AF-A0A6P2AZZ9-F1
#
_cell.length_a   1.000
_cell.length_b   1.000
_cell.length_c   1.000
_cell.angle_alpha   90.00
_cell.angle_beta   90.00
_cell.angle_gamma   90.00
#
_symmetry.space_group_name_H-M   'P 1'
#
loop_
_entity.id
_entity.type
_entity.pdbx_description
1 polymer ?
#
loop_
_entity_poly.entity_id
_entity_poly.type
_entity_poly.pdbx_seq_one_letter_code
_entity_poly.pdbx_strand_id
1 'polypeptide(L)'
;MTKTTKPPVRPPNGLIAWQMTLGYINAHHSPDARLKLEAYPLKDHIAWAGAVSWGQVGESVRDLPSLPDVLRGLWSEVSRYHRIFDKEAAAVRRPAGYSDTEWLDIPTQDALHRLLWMTLTAFAWADWRLVIVYQPAQTPAQRVQTRLILPSDKRARVGGRGANVVGALRDCFGNAIPIFSEHVGDFSTEEE
;
A
#
# COMPACT_ATOMS: atom_id res chain seq x y z
N MET A 1 37.07 22.90 12.41
CA MET A 1 35.77 23.33 11.86
C MET A 1 34.82 22.13 11.85
N THR A 2 33.98 22.00 12.86
CA THR A 2 32.93 20.98 12.95
C THR A 2 31.79 21.36 12.01
N LYS A 3 31.57 20.59 10.93
CA LYS A 3 30.42 20.77 10.04
C LYS A 3 29.15 20.46 10.84
N THR A 4 28.38 21.49 11.18
CA THR A 4 27.04 21.37 11.77
C THR A 4 26.16 20.58 10.78
N THR A 5 26.00 19.29 11.03
CA THR A 5 25.20 18.42 10.17
C THR A 5 23.74 18.62 10.58
N LYS A 6 22.92 19.15 9.68
CA LYS A 6 21.49 19.37 9.93
C LYS A 6 20.86 18.05 10.41
N PRO A 7 20.07 18.05 11.50
CA PRO A 7 19.43 16.83 11.98
C PRO A 7 18.54 16.25 10.87
N PRO A 8 18.49 14.92 10.74
CA PRO A 8 17.75 14.29 9.66
C PRO A 8 16.25 14.56 9.83
N VAL A 9 15.60 14.99 8.76
CA VAL A 9 14.20 15.41 8.76
C VAL A 9 13.29 14.18 8.75
N ARG A 10 12.27 14.19 9.62
CA ARG A 10 11.25 13.14 9.68
C ARG A 10 10.48 13.06 8.35
N PRO A 11 10.15 11.86 7.85
CA PRO A 11 9.33 11.71 6.65
C PRO A 11 7.97 12.39 6.79
N PRO A 12 7.42 12.99 5.73
CA PRO A 12 6.22 13.83 5.80
C PRO A 12 4.93 13.05 6.12
N ASN A 13 4.89 11.74 5.87
CA ASN A 13 3.78 10.89 6.23
C ASN A 13 4.25 9.46 6.53
N GLY A 14 3.38 8.67 7.17
CA GLY A 14 3.68 7.31 7.61
C GLY A 14 3.99 6.33 6.47
N LEU A 15 3.35 6.48 5.31
CA LEU A 15 3.65 5.65 4.13
C LEU A 15 5.05 5.93 3.58
N ILE A 16 5.46 7.20 3.48
CA ILE A 16 6.83 7.56 3.07
C ILE A 16 7.84 7.08 4.12
N ALA A 17 7.51 7.12 5.41
CA ALA A 17 8.35 6.53 6.46
C ALA A 17 8.56 5.02 6.26
N TRP A 18 7.50 4.29 5.89
CA TRP A 18 7.60 2.88 5.51
C TRP A 18 8.50 2.66 4.29
N GLN A 19 8.37 3.47 3.24
CA GLN A 19 9.22 3.39 2.06
C GLN A 19 10.70 3.65 2.40
N MET A 20 10.99 4.65 3.23
CA MET A 20 12.34 4.96 3.69
C MET A 20 12.92 3.89 4.62
N THR A 21 12.08 3.26 5.43
CA THR A 21 12.44 2.12 6.29
C THR A 21 12.81 0.92 5.44
N LEU A 22 11.99 0.57 4.45
CA LEU A 22 12.31 -0.52 3.52
C LEU A 22 13.54 -0.21 2.67
N GLY A 23 13.73 1.02 2.22
CA GLY A 23 14.96 1.42 1.54
C GLY A 23 16.20 1.26 2.43
N TYR A 24 16.07 1.51 3.74
CA TYR A 24 17.14 1.25 4.70
C TYR A 24 17.41 -0.25 4.87
N ILE A 25 16.36 -1.06 5.05
CA ILE A 25 16.45 -2.53 5.13
C ILE A 25 17.08 -3.10 3.86
N ASN A 26 16.66 -2.62 2.69
CA ASN A 26 17.22 -3.02 1.40
C ASN A 26 18.73 -2.80 1.32
N ALA A 27 19.21 -1.64 1.79
CA ALA A 27 20.62 -1.26 1.70
C ALA A 27 21.52 -1.89 2.77
N HIS A 28 20.99 -2.24 3.94
CA HIS A 28 21.80 -2.68 5.09
C HIS A 28 21.55 -4.12 5.53
N HIS A 29 20.39 -4.70 5.20
CA HIS A 29 19.96 -5.99 5.71
C HIS A 29 19.70 -7.00 4.60
N SER A 30 18.78 -6.71 3.67
CA SER A 30 18.44 -7.65 2.60
C SER A 30 17.80 -7.00 1.36
N PRO A 31 18.27 -7.28 0.14
CA PRO A 31 17.81 -6.63 -1.09
C PRO A 31 16.38 -7.01 -1.51
N ASP A 32 15.77 -8.02 -0.89
CA ASP A 32 14.41 -8.49 -1.15
C ASP A 32 13.34 -7.83 -0.26
N ALA A 33 13.73 -6.80 0.51
CA ALA A 33 12.83 -6.06 1.38
C ALA A 33 11.59 -5.54 0.63
N ARG A 34 10.39 -5.89 1.09
CA ARG A 34 9.12 -5.50 0.45
C ARG A 34 8.00 -5.28 1.45
N LEU A 35 7.04 -4.44 1.08
CA LEU A 35 5.78 -4.20 1.76
C LEU A 35 4.64 -4.59 0.81
N LYS A 36 3.72 -5.42 1.28
CA LYS A 36 2.48 -5.78 0.60
C LYS A 36 1.31 -5.25 1.44
N LEU A 37 0.36 -4.58 0.80
CA LEU A 37 -0.87 -4.07 1.38
C LEU A 37 -2.03 -4.62 0.56
N GLU A 38 -3.10 -5.01 1.23
CA GLU A 38 -4.27 -5.62 0.60
C GLU A 38 -5.54 -4.98 1.15
N ALA A 39 -6.47 -4.65 0.25
CA ALA A 39 -7.85 -4.33 0.59
C ALA A 39 -8.77 -5.39 -0.03
N TYR A 40 -9.75 -5.84 0.74
CA TYR A 40 -10.72 -6.84 0.31
C TYR A 40 -12.05 -6.62 1.05
N PRO A 41 -13.19 -6.98 0.44
CA PRO A 41 -14.47 -6.85 1.07
C PRO A 41 -14.69 -7.93 2.11
N LEU A 42 -15.23 -7.53 3.26
CA LEU A 42 -15.99 -8.39 4.16
C LEU A 42 -17.48 -8.03 4.02
N LYS A 43 -18.37 -8.69 4.78
CA LYS A 43 -19.83 -8.62 4.58
C LYS A 43 -20.41 -7.20 4.53
N ASP A 44 -19.81 -6.25 5.27
CA ASP A 44 -20.34 -4.91 5.50
C ASP A 44 -19.28 -3.79 5.45
N HIS A 45 -18.01 -4.14 5.26
CA HIS A 45 -16.91 -3.17 5.21
C HIS A 45 -15.74 -3.68 4.39
N ILE A 46 -14.84 -2.76 4.01
CA ILE A 46 -13.57 -3.10 3.39
C ILE A 46 -12.57 -3.36 4.51
N ALA A 47 -12.02 -4.57 4.57
CA ALA A 47 -10.95 -4.93 5.46
C ALA A 47 -9.58 -4.75 4.79
N TRP A 48 -8.58 -4.51 5.62
CA TRP A 48 -7.21 -4.32 5.20
C TRP A 48 -6.28 -5.35 5.83
N ALA A 49 -5.33 -5.83 5.04
CA ALA A 49 -4.21 -6.63 5.50
C ALA A 49 -2.89 -6.03 5.00
N GLY A 50 -1.81 -6.39 5.68
CA GLY A 50 -0.48 -6.04 5.24
C GLY A 50 0.53 -7.09 5.63
N ALA A 51 1.62 -7.13 4.89
CA ALA A 51 2.78 -7.95 5.20
C ALA A 51 4.06 -7.22 4.81
N VAL A 52 5.09 -7.37 5.63
CA VAL A 52 6.44 -6.88 5.35
C VAL A 52 7.41 -8.04 5.45
N SER A 53 8.35 -8.14 4.51
CA SER A 53 9.33 -9.24 4.51
C SER A 53 10.69 -8.79 4.02
N TRP A 54 11.75 -9.38 4.56
CA TRP A 54 13.14 -9.24 4.12
C TRP A 54 13.95 -10.47 4.58
N GLY A 55 14.70 -11.09 3.67
CA GLY A 55 15.42 -12.34 3.96
C GLY A 55 14.47 -13.44 4.44
N GLN A 56 14.71 -13.96 5.65
CA GLN A 56 13.85 -14.96 6.29
C GLN A 56 12.79 -14.35 7.23
N VAL A 57 12.72 -13.02 7.34
CA VAL A 57 11.75 -12.33 8.20
C VAL A 57 10.48 -12.04 7.40
N GLY A 58 9.33 -12.32 8.03
CA GLY A 58 8.02 -11.99 7.50
C GLY A 58 7.05 -11.67 8.63
N GLU A 59 6.53 -10.45 8.66
CA GLU A 59 5.50 -10.03 9.61
C GLU A 59 4.21 -9.70 8.86
N SER A 60 3.06 -9.98 9.45
CA SER A 60 1.76 -9.69 8.82
C SER A 60 0.67 -9.35 9.82
N VAL A 61 -0.26 -8.51 9.39
CA VAL A 61 -1.50 -8.16 10.10
C VAL A 61 -2.67 -8.26 9.12
N ARG A 62 -3.88 -8.55 9.63
CA ARG A 62 -5.07 -8.79 8.80
C ARG A 62 -6.32 -8.25 9.47
N ASP A 63 -7.38 -8.10 8.68
CA ASP A 63 -8.72 -7.75 9.12
C ASP A 63 -8.77 -6.43 9.93
N LEU A 64 -7.95 -5.46 9.54
CA LEU A 64 -7.93 -4.13 10.13
C LEU A 64 -8.85 -3.17 9.35
N PRO A 65 -9.45 -2.17 10.01
CA PRO A 65 -10.51 -1.37 9.38
C PRO A 65 -9.96 -0.31 8.41
N SER A 66 -8.67 0.02 8.46
CA SER A 66 -8.08 1.01 7.58
C SER A 66 -6.62 0.73 7.22
N LEU A 67 -6.16 1.34 6.12
CA LEU A 67 -4.76 1.29 5.71
C LEU A 67 -3.81 1.89 6.77
N PRO A 68 -4.10 3.05 7.40
CA PRO A 68 -3.34 3.53 8.56
C PRO A 68 -3.20 2.51 9.68
N ASP A 69 -4.27 1.77 10.02
CA ASP A 69 -4.23 0.74 11.07
C ASP A 69 -3.29 -0.40 10.69
N VAL A 70 -3.31 -0.85 9.42
CA VAL A 70 -2.36 -1.85 8.91
C VAL A 70 -0.91 -1.36 9.03
N LEU A 71 -0.63 -0.13 8.61
CA LEU A 71 0.73 0.40 8.66
C LEU A 71 1.23 0.57 10.10
N ARG A 72 0.36 0.94 11.04
CA ARG A 72 0.66 0.97 12.49
C ARG A 72 0.88 -0.42 13.06
N GLY A 73 -0.04 -1.34 12.77
CA GLY A 73 -0.01 -2.73 13.23
C GLY A 73 1.26 -3.44 12.78
N LEU A 74 1.62 -3.33 11.50
CA LEU A 74 2.87 -3.87 10.97
C LEU A 74 4.09 -3.32 11.70
N TRP A 75 4.11 -2.02 12.02
CA TRP A 75 5.27 -1.44 12.71
C TRP A 75 5.36 -1.91 14.16
N SER A 76 4.20 -2.09 14.82
CA SER A 76 4.14 -2.68 16.15
C SER A 76 4.78 -4.07 16.16
N GLU A 77 4.41 -4.95 15.21
CA GLU A 77 5.00 -6.29 15.12
C GLU A 77 6.50 -6.23 14.78
N VAL A 78 6.89 -5.43 13.78
CA VAL A 78 8.31 -5.27 13.40
C VAL A 78 9.14 -4.76 14.58
N SER A 79 8.70 -3.71 15.27
CA SER A 79 9.47 -3.09 16.36
C SER A 79 9.52 -3.93 17.62
N ARG A 80 8.54 -4.83 17.84
CA ARG A 80 8.54 -5.79 18.93
C ARG A 80 9.64 -6.84 18.79
N TYR A 81 9.87 -7.35 17.58
CA TYR A 81 10.76 -8.49 17.35
C TYR A 81 12.10 -8.13 16.70
N HIS A 82 12.19 -6.97 16.03
CA HIS A 82 13.33 -6.66 15.17
C HIS A 82 13.93 -5.29 15.46
N ARG A 83 15.24 -5.25 15.67
CA ARG A 83 16.01 -4.01 15.72
C ARG A 83 16.47 -3.65 14.31
N ILE A 84 15.69 -2.82 13.62
CA ILE A 84 15.98 -2.42 12.24
C ILE A 84 17.12 -1.41 12.14
N PHE A 85 17.14 -0.40 13.02
CA PHE A 85 18.06 0.74 12.91
C PHE A 85 19.20 0.63 13.93
N ASP A 86 20.44 0.63 13.44
CA ASP A 86 21.62 0.59 14.31
C ASP A 86 21.94 1.96 14.91
N LYS A 87 21.69 3.01 14.14
CA LYS A 87 22.02 4.40 14.48
C LYS A 87 20.77 5.22 14.77
N GLU A 88 20.86 6.10 15.75
CA GLU A 88 19.77 7.01 16.12
C GLU A 88 19.38 7.95 14.96
N ALA A 89 20.37 8.40 14.19
CA ALA A 89 20.13 9.19 12.98
C ALA A 89 19.30 8.46 11.90
N ALA A 90 19.33 7.12 11.87
CA ALA A 90 18.50 6.32 10.96
C ALA A 90 17.10 6.07 11.54
N ALA A 91 16.97 6.07 12.87
CA ALA A 91 15.70 5.86 13.58
C ALA A 91 14.65 6.94 13.31
N VAL A 92 15.02 8.11 12.78
CA VAL A 92 14.03 9.12 12.35
C VAL A 92 13.12 8.66 11.21
N ARG A 93 13.49 7.56 10.53
CA ARG A 93 12.72 6.95 9.44
C ARG A 93 11.60 6.04 9.92
N ARG A 94 11.52 5.75 11.23
CA ARG A 94 10.53 4.83 11.80
C ARG A 94 9.11 5.26 11.40
N PRO A 95 8.27 4.33 10.89
CA PRO A 95 6.87 4.60 10.61
C PRO A 95 6.07 4.55 11.92
N ALA A 96 6.33 5.51 12.81
CA ALA A 96 5.70 5.61 14.13
C ALA A 96 5.39 7.06 14.49
N GLY A 97 4.40 7.25 15.38
CA GLY A 97 4.04 8.56 15.93
C GLY A 97 3.38 9.52 14.94
N TYR A 98 2.79 9.00 13.86
CA TYR A 98 1.98 9.76 12.90
C TYR A 98 0.54 9.74 13.37
N SER A 99 -0.13 10.90 13.39
CA SER A 99 -1.57 10.99 13.62
C SER A 99 -2.34 10.36 12.45
N ASP A 100 -3.64 10.13 12.63
CA ASP A 100 -4.47 9.40 11.67
C ASP A 100 -4.48 10.05 10.27
N THR A 101 -4.40 11.38 10.22
CA THR A 101 -4.36 12.16 8.98
C THR A 101 -2.98 12.28 8.35
N GLU A 102 -1.92 11.82 9.04
CA GLU A 102 -0.53 11.91 8.57
C GLU A 102 0.01 10.58 8.04
N TRP A 103 -0.83 9.56 7.86
CA TRP A 103 -0.39 8.28 7.31
C TRP A 103 -0.27 8.29 5.79
N LEU A 104 -1.16 9.02 5.12
CA LEU A 104 -1.22 9.16 3.66
C LEU A 104 -1.25 10.64 3.31
N ASP A 105 -0.71 11.00 2.15
CA ASP A 105 -1.00 12.30 1.57
C ASP A 105 -2.37 12.31 0.89
N ILE A 106 -2.95 13.51 0.72
CA ILE A 106 -4.27 13.70 0.11
C ILE A 106 -4.34 13.05 -1.29
N PRO A 107 -3.36 13.23 -2.20
CA PRO A 107 -3.42 12.60 -3.52
C PRO A 107 -3.47 11.07 -3.49
N THR A 108 -2.78 10.43 -2.54
CA THR A 108 -2.83 8.97 -2.34
C THR A 108 -4.19 8.55 -1.82
N GLN A 109 -4.71 9.26 -0.82
CA GLN A 109 -6.02 8.97 -0.24
C GLN A 109 -7.13 9.07 -1.30
N ASP A 110 -7.14 10.13 -2.10
CA ASP A 110 -8.15 10.33 -3.15
C ASP A 110 -8.09 9.25 -4.24
N ALA A 111 -6.88 8.91 -4.71
CA ALA A 111 -6.71 7.87 -5.73
C ALA A 111 -7.15 6.50 -5.22
N LEU A 112 -6.82 6.18 -3.96
CA LEU A 112 -7.20 4.94 -3.31
C LEU A 112 -8.70 4.85 -3.10
N HIS A 113 -9.31 5.90 -2.54
CA HIS A 113 -10.74 5.97 -2.29
C HIS A 113 -11.52 5.80 -3.60
N ARG A 114 -11.14 6.53 -4.67
CA ARG A 114 -11.81 6.41 -5.96
C ARG A 114 -11.76 5.00 -6.52
N LEU A 115 -10.60 4.34 -6.45
CA LEU A 115 -10.46 2.97 -6.94
C LEU A 115 -11.32 1.98 -6.14
N LEU A 116 -11.31 2.09 -4.80
CA LEU A 116 -12.11 1.23 -3.93
C LEU A 116 -13.61 1.46 -4.10
N TRP A 117 -14.04 2.72 -4.17
CA TRP A 117 -15.44 3.09 -4.38
C TRP A 117 -15.97 2.54 -5.70
N MET A 118 -15.24 2.72 -6.79
CA MET A 118 -15.64 2.19 -8.10
C MET A 118 -15.66 0.66 -8.13
N THR A 119 -14.70 0.02 -7.47
CA THR A 119 -14.68 -1.44 -7.34
C THR A 119 -15.89 -1.94 -6.54
N LEU A 120 -16.18 -1.33 -5.40
CA LEU A 120 -17.33 -1.69 -4.57
C LEU A 120 -18.65 -1.43 -5.30
N THR A 121 -18.74 -0.36 -6.10
CA THR A 121 -19.94 -0.05 -6.90
C THR A 121 -20.17 -1.10 -7.99
N ALA A 122 -19.11 -1.47 -8.72
CA ALA A 122 -19.23 -2.40 -9.86
C ALA A 122 -19.39 -3.87 -9.44
N PHE A 123 -18.81 -4.28 -8.31
CA PHE A 123 -18.72 -5.68 -7.90
C PHE A 123 -19.36 -5.98 -6.53
N ALA A 124 -19.96 -4.98 -5.89
CA ALA A 124 -20.52 -5.08 -4.55
C ALA A 124 -19.53 -5.77 -3.58
N TRP A 125 -20.04 -6.66 -2.73
CA TRP A 125 -19.28 -7.42 -1.73
C TRP A 125 -18.72 -8.76 -2.24
N ALA A 126 -18.58 -8.94 -3.56
CA ALA A 126 -17.93 -10.13 -4.12
C ALA A 126 -16.43 -10.15 -3.81
N ASP A 127 -15.73 -11.30 -3.86
CA ASP A 127 -14.31 -11.48 -3.41
C ASP A 127 -13.26 -10.80 -4.33
N TRP A 128 -13.41 -9.50 -4.57
CA TRP A 128 -12.40 -8.67 -5.21
C TRP A 128 -11.25 -8.38 -4.24
N ARG A 129 -10.05 -8.15 -4.78
CA ARG A 129 -8.87 -7.79 -3.97
C ARG A 129 -8.03 -6.74 -4.66
N LEU A 130 -7.73 -5.67 -3.94
CA LEU A 130 -6.71 -4.70 -4.34
C LEU A 130 -5.42 -5.03 -3.61
N VAL A 131 -4.35 -5.28 -4.36
CA VAL A 131 -3.01 -5.59 -3.82
C VAL A 131 -2.04 -4.50 -4.24
N ILE A 132 -1.38 -3.87 -3.27
CA ILE A 132 -0.32 -2.87 -3.49
C ILE A 132 0.99 -3.46 -2.96
N VAL A 133 2.01 -3.53 -3.80
CA VAL A 133 3.34 -3.99 -3.44
C VAL A 133 4.32 -2.84 -3.63
N TYR A 134 5.04 -2.49 -2.57
CA TYR A 134 6.20 -1.62 -2.63
C TYR A 134 7.47 -2.45 -2.43
N GLN A 135 8.43 -2.30 -3.33
CA GLN A 135 9.77 -2.86 -3.21
C GLN A 135 10.78 -1.77 -3.61
N PRO A 136 11.81 -1.49 -2.79
CA PRO A 136 12.90 -0.63 -3.19
C PRO A 136 13.59 -1.22 -4.43
N ALA A 137 13.37 -0.58 -5.58
CA ALA A 137 13.95 -0.97 -6.86
C ALA A 137 14.83 0.15 -7.42
N GLN A 138 15.86 -0.23 -8.17
CA GLN A 138 16.74 0.72 -8.86
C GLN A 138 15.96 1.55 -9.87
N THR A 139 15.12 0.90 -10.68
CA THR A 139 14.24 1.58 -11.63
C THR A 139 13.01 2.14 -10.89
N PRO A 140 12.83 3.48 -10.82
CA PRO A 140 11.73 4.06 -10.06
C PRO A 140 10.37 3.53 -10.48
N ALA A 141 10.09 3.41 -11.78
CA ALA A 141 8.81 2.96 -12.32
C ALA A 141 8.38 1.54 -11.89
N GLN A 142 9.28 0.74 -11.31
CA GLN A 142 9.01 -0.62 -10.85
C GLN A 142 8.85 -0.72 -9.32
N ARG A 143 9.02 0.39 -8.59
CA ARG A 143 8.98 0.40 -7.12
C ARG A 143 7.63 0.05 -6.55
N VAL A 144 6.56 0.48 -7.23
CA VAL A 144 5.19 0.19 -6.81
C VAL A 144 4.47 -0.58 -7.90
N GLN A 145 3.88 -1.70 -7.51
CA GLN A 145 2.95 -2.48 -8.33
C GLN A 145 1.61 -2.52 -7.63
N THR A 146 0.55 -2.23 -8.35
CA THR A 146 -0.84 -2.38 -7.90
C THR A 146 -1.52 -3.42 -8.77
N ARG A 147 -2.37 -4.26 -8.18
CA ARG A 147 -3.18 -5.23 -8.90
C ARG A 147 -4.58 -5.26 -8.32
N LEU A 148 -5.59 -5.14 -9.18
CA LEU A 148 -6.98 -5.43 -8.86
C LEU A 148 -7.32 -6.83 -9.39
N ILE A 149 -7.78 -7.70 -8.49
CA ILE A 149 -8.21 -9.06 -8.77
C ILE A 149 -9.72 -9.08 -8.60
N LEU A 150 -10.44 -9.53 -9.63
CA LEU A 150 -11.90 -9.52 -9.66
C LEU A 150 -12.49 -10.93 -9.41
N PRO A 151 -13.77 -11.04 -8.97
CA PRO A 151 -14.39 -12.29 -8.54
C PRO A 151 -14.64 -13.30 -9.68
N SER A 152 -14.83 -12.81 -10.90
CA SER A 152 -15.16 -13.61 -12.08
C SER A 152 -14.00 -13.64 -13.07
N ASP A 153 -13.48 -14.84 -13.26
CA ASP A 153 -12.40 -15.23 -14.14
C ASP A 153 -10.98 -14.81 -13.66
N LYS A 154 -10.13 -15.80 -13.44
CA LYS A 154 -8.71 -15.63 -13.03
C LYS A 154 -7.87 -14.80 -14.02
N ARG A 155 -8.49 -14.39 -15.13
CA ARG A 155 -7.96 -13.61 -16.25
C ARG A 155 -8.16 -12.10 -16.11
N ALA A 156 -9.19 -11.62 -15.40
CA ALA A 156 -9.42 -10.19 -15.20
C ALA A 156 -8.53 -9.66 -14.06
N ARG A 157 -7.22 -9.58 -14.34
CA ARG A 157 -6.23 -8.93 -13.47
C ARG A 157 -5.86 -7.60 -14.10
N VAL A 158 -6.29 -6.52 -13.47
CA VAL A 158 -5.84 -5.19 -13.88
C VAL A 158 -4.62 -4.83 -13.06
N GLY A 159 -3.54 -4.47 -13.75
CA GLY A 159 -2.31 -4.03 -13.13
C GLY A 159 -2.12 -2.53 -13.26
N GLY A 160 -1.38 -1.94 -12.32
CA GLY A 160 -0.80 -0.62 -12.45
C GLY A 160 0.62 -0.60 -11.88
N ARG A 161 1.47 0.29 -12.38
CA ARG A 161 2.84 0.46 -11.89
C ARG A 161 3.21 1.93 -11.81
N GLY A 162 4.14 2.26 -10.91
CA GLY A 162 4.57 3.64 -10.75
C GLY A 162 5.77 3.82 -9.84
N ALA A 163 6.35 5.01 -9.90
CA ALA A 163 7.42 5.44 -9.01
C ALA A 163 6.97 5.66 -7.56
N ASN A 164 5.67 5.84 -7.36
CA ASN A 164 5.02 6.04 -6.08
C ASN A 164 3.62 5.41 -6.11
N VAL A 165 2.96 5.36 -4.94
CA VAL A 165 1.66 4.70 -4.76
C VAL A 165 0.57 5.38 -5.57
N VAL A 166 0.51 6.71 -5.59
CA VAL A 166 -0.45 7.48 -6.40
C VAL A 166 -0.38 7.10 -7.87
N GLY A 167 0.82 7.04 -8.44
CA GLY A 167 1.03 6.71 -9.85
C GLY A 167 0.55 5.30 -10.17
N ALA A 168 0.91 4.32 -9.33
CA ALA A 168 0.48 2.94 -9.53
C ALA A 168 -1.04 2.75 -9.37
N LEU A 169 -1.67 3.46 -8.43
CA LEU A 169 -3.12 3.46 -8.25
C LEU A 169 -3.85 4.08 -9.45
N ARG A 170 -3.38 5.23 -9.94
CA ARG A 170 -3.96 5.91 -11.12
C ARG A 170 -3.83 5.08 -12.39
N ASP A 171 -2.67 4.45 -12.60
CA ASP A 171 -2.44 3.53 -13.72
C ASP A 171 -3.37 2.32 -13.62
N CYS A 172 -3.47 1.70 -12.44
CA CYS A 172 -4.39 0.59 -12.20
C CYS A 172 -5.86 0.99 -12.43
N PHE A 173 -6.26 2.18 -11.97
CA PHE A 173 -7.60 2.71 -12.19
C PHE A 173 -7.88 2.91 -13.67
N GLY A 174 -6.96 3.56 -14.41
CA GLY A 174 -7.09 3.77 -15.85
C GLY A 174 -7.27 2.46 -16.62
N ASN A 175 -6.49 1.43 -16.27
CA ASN A 175 -6.59 0.11 -16.88
C ASN A 175 -7.87 -0.65 -16.49
N ALA A 176 -8.54 -0.25 -15.40
CA ALA A 176 -9.78 -0.87 -14.92
C ALA A 176 -11.05 -0.21 -15.49
N ILE A 177 -10.93 0.98 -16.10
CA ILE A 177 -12.07 1.73 -16.66
C ILE A 177 -12.93 0.88 -17.60
N PRO A 178 -12.39 0.14 -18.60
CA PRO A 178 -13.23 -0.64 -19.51
C PRO A 178 -14.10 -1.66 -18.78
N ILE A 179 -13.54 -2.32 -17.75
CA ILE A 179 -14.23 -3.35 -16.97
C ILE A 179 -15.34 -2.73 -16.12
N PHE A 180 -15.08 -1.57 -15.51
CA PHE A 180 -16.10 -0.85 -14.75
C PHE A 180 -17.26 -0.41 -15.66
N SER A 181 -16.97 0.05 -16.87
CA SER A 181 -17.99 0.45 -17.84
C SER A 181 -18.87 -0.72 -18.28
N GLU A 182 -18.30 -1.91 -18.49
CA GLU A 182 -19.05 -3.13 -18.82
C GLU A 182 -20.04 -3.49 -17.71
N HIS A 183 -19.58 -3.54 -16.46
CA HIS A 183 -20.45 -3.94 -15.33
C HIS A 183 -21.50 -2.89 -14.96
N VAL A 184 -21.20 -1.59 -15.12
CA VAL A 184 -22.18 -0.53 -14.82
C VAL A 184 -23.28 -0.45 -15.88
N GLY A 185 -22.97 -0.79 -17.14
CA GLY A 185 -23.96 -0.82 -18.22
C GLY A 185 -25.04 -1.89 -18.04
N ASP A 186 -24.66 -3.07 -17.53
CA ASP A 186 -25.54 -4.23 -17.40
C ASP A 186 -26.68 -4.05 -16.36
N PHE A 187 -26.53 -3.15 -15.39
CA PHE A 187 -27.59 -2.84 -14.42
C PHE A 187 -28.80 -2.10 -15.02
N SER A 188 -28.74 -1.70 -16.30
CA SER A 188 -29.81 -0.92 -16.95
C SER A 188 -30.85 -1.79 -17.68
N THR A 189 -30.72 -3.12 -17.67
CA THR A 189 -31.47 -4.02 -18.56
C THR A 189 -32.32 -5.09 -17.86
N GLU A 190 -32.43 -5.07 -16.52
CA GLU A 190 -33.23 -6.07 -15.76
C GLU A 190 -34.55 -5.52 -15.16
N GLU A 191 -35.04 -4.35 -15.61
CA GLU A 191 -36.40 -3.88 -15.32
C GLU A 191 -37.27 -3.85 -16.60
N GLU A 192 -37.75 -5.02 -17.05
CA GLU A 192 -38.96 -5.16 -17.88
C GLU A 192 -39.78 -6.40 -17.45
#